data_AF-A0A2T4YP68-F1
#
_entry.id   AF-A0A2T4YP68-F1
#
_cell.length_a   1.000
_cell.length_b   1.000
_cell.length_c   1.000
_cell.angle_alpha   90.00
_cell.angle_beta   90.00
_cell.angle_gamma   90.00
#
_symmetry.space_group_name_H-M   'P 1'
#
loop_
_entity.id
_entity.type
_entity.pdbx_description
1 polymer ?
#
loop_
_entity_poly.entity_id
_entity_poly.type
_entity_poly.pdbx_seq_one_letter_code
_entity_poly.pdbx_strand_id
1 'polypeptide(L)'
;MDYRVSLSLSVTDPHALWSAAAACALTAPGMTLDDVVETIGSEHDPDIADCIALLLLSPRITGARIEDFACRRAGRPERVADVTPLPTRPRATRHGLNANA
;
A
#
# COMPACT_ATOMS: atom_id res chain seq x y z
N MET A 1 -19.07 10.11 -2.31
CA MET A 1 -18.77 10.09 -0.86
C MET A 1 -17.57 9.22 -0.75
N ASP A 2 -16.46 9.80 -0.33
CA ASP A 2 -15.15 9.19 -0.58
C ASP A 2 -14.58 8.74 0.76
N TYR A 3 -14.16 7.47 0.82
CA TYR A 3 -13.65 6.84 2.03
C TYR A 3 -12.25 6.31 1.78
N ARG A 4 -11.34 6.55 2.72
CA ARG A 4 -9.97 6.03 2.69
C ARG A 4 -9.76 5.07 3.86
N VAL A 5 -9.33 3.86 3.54
CA VAL A 5 -8.99 2.81 4.51
C VAL A 5 -7.50 2.51 4.39
N SER A 6 -6.80 2.37 5.51
CA SER A 6 -5.40 1.96 5.55
C SER A 6 -5.27 0.63 6.30
N LEU A 7 -4.59 -0.34 5.68
CA LEU A 7 -4.40 -1.68 6.22
C LEU A 7 -2.90 -1.98 6.35
N SER A 8 -2.51 -2.60 7.46
CA SER A 8 -1.18 -3.18 7.64
C SER A 8 -1.35 -4.67 7.92
N LEU A 9 -0.60 -5.50 7.21
CA LEU A 9 -0.69 -6.96 7.30
C LEU A 9 0.70 -7.58 7.40
N SER A 10 0.75 -8.72 8.09
CA SER A 10 1.93 -9.57 8.20
C SER A 10 1.62 -10.91 7.54
N VAL A 11 2.49 -11.37 6.65
CA VAL A 11 2.38 -12.69 6.03
C VAL A 11 3.23 -13.67 6.83
N THR A 12 2.58 -14.62 7.49
CA THR A 12 3.25 -15.65 8.32
C THR A 12 3.44 -16.96 7.57
N ASP A 13 2.62 -17.21 6.54
CA ASP A 13 2.67 -18.41 5.71
C ASP A 13 2.48 -18.03 4.24
N PRO A 14 3.59 -17.89 3.49
CA PRO A 14 3.57 -17.60 2.06
C PRO A 14 2.83 -18.65 1.22
N HIS A 15 2.91 -19.93 1.57
CA HIS A 15 2.30 -21.00 0.79
C HIS A 15 0.78 -20.98 0.93
N ALA A 16 0.27 -20.85 2.16
CA ALA A 16 -1.17 -20.71 2.38
C ALA A 16 -1.74 -19.46 1.70
N LEU A 17 -0.98 -18.35 1.69
CA LEU A 17 -1.35 -17.14 0.96
C LEU A 17 -1.45 -17.40 -0.55
N TRP A 18 -0.44 -18.05 -1.14
CA TRP A 18 -0.42 -18.40 -2.55
C TRP A 18 -1.59 -19.31 -2.92
N SER A 19 -1.86 -20.36 -2.13
CA SER A 19 -2.99 -21.28 -2.39
C SER A 19 -4.34 -20.55 -2.38
N ALA A 20 -4.54 -19.61 -1.46
CA ALA A 20 -5.75 -18.81 -1.41
C ALA A 20 -5.88 -17.87 -2.63
N ALA A 21 -4.78 -17.23 -3.04
CA ALA A 21 -4.74 -16.38 -4.22
C ALA A 21 -5.00 -17.18 -5.50
N ALA A 22 -4.32 -18.32 -5.69
CA ALA A 22 -4.53 -19.22 -6.81
C ALA A 22 -5.99 -19.71 -6.91
N ALA A 23 -6.57 -20.14 -5.79
CA ALA A 23 -7.97 -20.53 -5.73
C ALA A 23 -8.90 -19.40 -6.16
N CYS A 24 -8.61 -18.15 -5.75
CA CYS A 24 -9.37 -16.98 -6.17
C CYS A 24 -9.22 -16.73 -7.69
N ALA A 25 -8.00 -16.76 -8.22
CA ALA A 25 -7.73 -16.53 -9.64
C ALA A 25 -8.47 -17.55 -10.53
N LEU A 26 -8.44 -18.82 -10.15
CA LEU A 26 -9.05 -19.92 -10.90
C LEU A 26 -10.58 -19.87 -10.93
N THR A 27 -11.21 -19.01 -10.13
CA THR A 27 -12.65 -18.74 -10.29
C THR A 27 -12.97 -17.91 -11.53
N ALA A 28 -11.98 -17.21 -12.10
CA ALA A 28 -12.16 -16.42 -13.31
C ALA A 28 -12.30 -17.34 -14.54
N PRO A 29 -13.33 -17.15 -15.39
CA PRO A 29 -13.53 -17.97 -16.58
C PRO A 29 -12.32 -17.93 -17.51
N GLY A 30 -11.81 -19.11 -17.88
CA GLY A 30 -10.69 -19.24 -18.82
C GLY A 30 -9.30 -19.07 -18.20
N MET A 31 -9.19 -18.81 -16.89
CA MET A 31 -7.91 -18.74 -16.18
C MET A 31 -7.32 -20.14 -16.00
N THR A 32 -6.08 -20.35 -16.42
CA THR A 32 -5.34 -21.61 -16.23
C THR A 32 -4.35 -21.50 -15.07
N LEU A 33 -3.81 -22.65 -14.64
CA LEU A 33 -2.77 -22.65 -13.60
C LEU A 33 -1.49 -21.95 -14.06
N ASP A 34 -1.13 -22.06 -15.34
CA ASP A 34 0.05 -21.38 -15.90
C ASP A 34 -0.14 -19.86 -15.83
N ASP A 35 -1.32 -19.36 -16.21
CA ASP A 35 -1.65 -17.93 -16.09
C ASP A 35 -1.57 -17.45 -14.62
N VAL A 36 -1.97 -18.29 -13.67
CA VAL A 36 -1.84 -17.99 -12.24
C VAL A 36 -0.37 -17.88 -11.85
N VAL A 37 0.46 -18.82 -12.25
CA VAL A 37 1.90 -18.80 -11.94
C VAL A 37 2.59 -17.58 -12.57
N GLU A 38 2.20 -17.20 -13.79
CA GLU A 38 2.70 -15.96 -14.43
C GLU A 38 2.26 -14.70 -13.68
N THR A 39 1.09 -14.73 -13.02
CA THR A 39 0.52 -13.56 -12.35
C THR A 39 1.02 -13.39 -10.91
N ILE A 40 1.13 -14.47 -10.13
CA ILE A 40 1.43 -14.40 -8.68
C ILE A 40 2.69 -15.17 -8.28
N GLY A 41 3.51 -15.55 -9.26
CA GLY A 41 4.68 -16.40 -9.04
C GLY A 41 4.32 -17.86 -8.77
N SER A 42 5.36 -18.69 -8.60
CA SER A 42 5.19 -20.12 -8.34
C SER A 42 4.84 -20.39 -6.88
N GLU A 43 4.27 -21.56 -6.57
CA GLU A 43 4.00 -21.96 -5.18
C GLU A 43 5.25 -21.95 -4.29
N HIS A 44 6.44 -22.23 -4.87
CA HIS A 44 7.71 -22.32 -4.15
C HIS A 44 8.42 -20.96 -4.02
N ASP A 45 8.05 -20.00 -4.85
CA ASP A 45 8.58 -18.62 -4.84
C ASP A 45 7.43 -17.66 -5.20
N PRO A 46 6.50 -17.43 -4.26
CA PRO A 46 5.29 -16.64 -4.54
C PRO A 46 5.61 -15.15 -4.54
N ASP A 47 5.03 -14.40 -5.48
CA ASP A 47 4.97 -12.96 -5.38
C ASP A 47 3.91 -12.57 -4.35
N ILE A 48 4.38 -12.22 -3.16
CA ILE A 48 3.54 -11.87 -2.01
C ILE A 48 2.67 -10.65 -2.30
N ALA A 49 3.20 -9.64 -3.02
CA ALA A 49 2.47 -8.41 -3.27
C ALA A 49 1.30 -8.69 -4.22
N ASP A 50 1.53 -9.48 -5.26
CA ASP A 50 0.50 -9.85 -6.22
C ASP A 50 -0.51 -10.83 -5.64
N CYS A 51 -0.09 -11.78 -4.79
CA CYS A 51 -1.03 -12.62 -4.02
C CYS A 51 -2.01 -11.76 -3.19
N ILE A 52 -1.49 -10.76 -2.47
CA ILE A 52 -2.32 -9.85 -1.65
C ILE A 52 -3.21 -9.00 -2.54
N ALA A 53 -2.66 -8.45 -3.62
CA ALA A 53 -3.40 -7.61 -4.56
C ALA A 53 -4.59 -8.38 -5.12
N LEU A 54 -4.38 -9.60 -5.62
CA LEU A 54 -5.43 -10.43 -6.15
C LEU A 54 -6.54 -10.70 -5.12
N LEU A 55 -6.16 -11.04 -3.88
CA LEU A 55 -7.12 -11.33 -2.82
C LEU A 55 -7.92 -10.11 -2.36
N LEU A 56 -7.30 -8.92 -2.31
CA LEU A 56 -7.92 -7.69 -1.81
C LEU A 56 -8.64 -6.88 -2.89
N LEU A 57 -8.19 -6.95 -4.15
CA LEU A 57 -8.78 -6.25 -5.29
C LEU A 57 -9.91 -7.03 -5.96
N SER A 58 -10.01 -8.33 -5.69
CA SER A 58 -11.22 -9.09 -6.05
C SER A 58 -12.45 -8.39 -5.45
N PRO A 59 -13.55 -8.21 -6.18
CA PRO A 59 -14.67 -7.36 -5.78
C PRO A 59 -15.41 -7.91 -4.56
N ARG A 60 -14.92 -7.57 -3.36
CA ARG A 60 -15.46 -8.04 -2.08
C ARG A 60 -16.52 -7.12 -1.48
N ILE A 61 -16.71 -5.92 -2.02
CA ILE A 61 -17.63 -4.92 -1.47
C ILE A 61 -18.65 -4.52 -2.53
N THR A 62 -19.81 -5.17 -2.52
CA THR A 62 -20.94 -4.80 -3.39
C THR A 62 -21.29 -3.32 -3.19
N GLY A 63 -21.33 -2.56 -4.29
CA GLY A 63 -21.64 -1.14 -4.27
C GLY A 63 -20.45 -0.22 -3.98
N ALA A 64 -19.24 -0.75 -3.80
CA ALA A 64 -18.02 0.03 -3.71
C ALA A 64 -17.05 -0.32 -4.85
N ARG A 65 -16.26 0.67 -5.25
CA ARG A 65 -15.15 0.52 -6.18
C ARG A 65 -13.87 0.88 -5.46
N ILE A 66 -12.84 0.07 -5.61
CA ILE A 66 -11.49 0.41 -5.14
C ILE A 66 -10.89 1.34 -6.20
N GLU A 67 -10.64 2.60 -5.83
CA GLU A 67 -10.06 3.61 -6.73
C GLU A 67 -8.53 3.65 -6.68
N ASP A 68 -7.95 3.32 -5.53
CA ASP A 68 -6.51 3.30 -5.31
C ASP A 68 -6.15 2.13 -4.38
N PHE A 69 -5.10 1.39 -4.74
CA PHE A 69 -4.56 0.29 -3.96
C PHE A 69 -3.06 0.24 -4.13
N ALA A 70 -2.34 0.24 -3.00
CA ALA A 70 -0.91 0.09 -2.98
C ALA A 70 -0.54 -1.03 -2.00
N CYS A 71 0.04 -2.11 -2.52
CA CYS A 71 0.75 -3.09 -1.71
C CYS A 71 2.24 -2.85 -1.88
N ARG A 72 2.97 -2.67 -0.77
CA ARG A 72 4.42 -2.57 -0.78
C ARG A 72 4.94 -3.44 0.34
N ARG A 73 6.02 -4.17 0.08
CA ARG A 73 6.77 -4.82 1.15
C ARG A 73 7.19 -3.72 2.13
N ALA A 74 6.79 -3.87 3.39
CA ALA A 74 7.33 -3.00 4.42
C ALA A 74 8.85 -3.19 4.42
N GLY A 75 9.60 -2.12 4.12
CA GLY A 75 10.98 -2.04 4.54
C GLY A 75 11.02 -2.20 6.06
N ARG A 76 12.19 -2.52 6.64
CA ARG A 76 12.38 -2.36 8.08
C ARG A 76 11.75 -1.03 8.48
N PRO A 77 10.87 -0.96 9.50
CA PRO A 77 10.36 0.32 9.93
C PRO A 77 11.57 1.18 10.27
N GLU A 78 11.89 2.12 9.38
CA GLU A 78 12.66 3.28 9.77
C GLU A 78 11.81 3.85 10.89
N ARG A 79 12.30 3.76 12.13
CA ARG A 79 11.63 4.47 13.23
C ARG A 79 11.39 5.85 12.67
N VAL A 80 10.13 6.23 12.53
CA VAL A 80 9.76 7.59 12.19
C VAL A 80 10.55 8.42 13.19
N ALA A 81 11.64 9.03 12.72
CA ALA A 81 12.44 9.90 13.55
C ALA A 81 11.45 10.94 14.02
N ASP A 82 11.37 11.06 15.34
CA ASP A 82 10.56 12.01 16.08
C ASP A 82 10.37 13.27 15.23
N VAL A 83 9.12 13.54 14.83
CA VAL A 83 8.78 14.68 13.98
C VAL A 83 9.17 15.92 14.78
N THR A 84 10.38 16.42 14.56
CA THR A 84 10.85 17.64 15.20
C THR A 84 9.99 18.76 14.63
N PRO A 85 9.17 19.45 15.44
CA PRO A 85 8.33 20.52 14.92
C PRO A 85 9.22 21.59 14.28
N LEU A 86 8.80 22.05 13.09
CA LEU A 86 9.45 23.14 12.36
C LEU A 86 9.63 24.34 13.30
N PRO A 87 10.84 24.89 13.47
CA PRO A 87 11.02 26.10 14.27
C PRO A 87 10.25 27.24 13.60
N THR A 88 9.24 27.76 14.30
CA THR A 88 8.52 28.97 13.89
C THR A 88 9.50 30.12 13.91
N ARG A 89 9.91 30.61 12.73
CA ARG A 89 10.72 31.82 12.63
C ARG A 89 9.94 32.99 13.29
N PRO A 90 10.51 33.71 14.26
CA PRO A 90 9.88 34.92 14.75
C PRO A 90 9.77 35.93 13.62
N ARG A 91 8.59 36.52 13.48
CA ARG A 91 8.26 37.57 12.51
C ARG A 91 9.26 38.71 12.66
N ALA A 92 10.05 38.99 11.61
CA ALA A 92 11.02 40.07 11.62
C ALA A 92 10.35 41.41 11.98
N THR A 93 10.80 42.03 13.06
CA THR A 93 10.46 43.41 13.42
C THR A 93 11.05 44.32 12.35
N ARG A 94 10.19 45.02 11.58
CA ARG A 94 10.63 46.11 10.69
C ARG A 94 11.24 47.21 11.55
N HIS A 95 12.56 47.28 11.59
CA HIS A 95 13.28 48.44 12.10
C HIS A 95 13.13 49.56 11.05
N GLY A 96 12.41 50.62 11.42
CA GLY A 96 12.23 51.80 10.59
C GLY A 96 13.59 52.45 10.30
N LEU A 97 13.85 52.67 9.02
CA LEU A 97 15.04 53.32 8.50
C LEU A 97 15.01 54.81 8.84
N ASN A 98 16.13 55.31 9.38
CA ASN A 98 16.39 56.72 9.67
C ASN A 98 16.24 57.58 8.40
N ALA A 99 15.58 58.74 8.53
CA ALA A 99 15.66 59.83 7.55
C ALA A 99 16.51 60.95 8.16
N ASN A 100 17.70 61.17 7.60
CA ASN A 100 18.43 62.42 7.74
C ASN A 100 17.70 63.52 6.94
N ALA A 101 17.48 64.66 7.58
CA ALA A 101 17.44 65.99 6.96
C ALA A 101 17.86 67.02 8.02
#